data_AF-A0A932VCL7-F1
#
_entry.id   AF-A0A932VCL7-F1
#
_cell.length_a   1.000
_cell.length_b   1.000
_cell.length_c   1.000
_cell.angle_alpha   90.00
_cell.angle_beta   90.00
_cell.angle_gamma   90.00
#
_symmetry.space_group_name_H-M   'P 1'
#
loop_
_entity.id
_entity.type
_entity.pdbx_description
1 polymer ?
#
loop_
_entity_poly.entity_id
_entity_poly.type
_entity_poly.pdbx_seq_one_letter_code
_entity_poly.pdbx_strand_id
1 'polypeptide(L)'
;MSREWTDEQRELFERDTGGKLLLPRVAVAADAGAGKTSVLVQRVRNLPTDKRILCVSFTEKSKADLEQKLADHITAEVYTIHGFCGRIVSEFGALAGLPPFFRIMDADERDEVFYRSFEKVYRRSPPANLDHGVDRFWGLCRMAQDAGDGALVHDGAAD
;
A
#
# COMPACT_ATOMS: atom_id res chain seq x y z
N MET A 1 -2.27 13.69 30.46
CA MET A 1 -0.84 14.04 30.55
C MET A 1 -0.36 14.43 29.17
N SER A 2 0.25 15.61 29.01
CA SER A 2 0.87 16.00 27.74
C SER A 2 2.08 15.11 27.50
N ARG A 3 2.17 14.52 26.30
CA ARG A 3 3.34 13.77 25.87
C ARG A 3 4.53 14.72 25.77
N GLU A 4 5.67 14.33 26.32
CA GLU A 4 6.94 15.01 26.05
C GLU A 4 7.51 14.53 24.71
N TRP A 5 7.95 15.47 23.89
CA TRP A 5 8.57 15.22 22.58
C TRP A 5 10.07 15.50 22.67
N THR A 6 10.89 14.76 21.93
CA THR A 6 12.32 15.11 21.78
C THR A 6 12.48 16.31 20.84
N ASP A 7 13.66 16.94 20.85
CA ASP A 7 13.94 18.05 19.94
C ASP A 7 13.87 17.62 18.47
N GLU A 8 14.39 16.43 18.14
CA GLU A 8 14.29 15.86 16.79
C GLU A 8 12.84 15.59 16.39
N GLN A 9 11.98 15.18 17.32
CA GLN A 9 10.56 14.98 17.04
C GLN A 9 9.84 16.32 16.83
N ARG A 10 10.17 17.34 17.62
CA ARG A 10 9.59 18.69 17.52
C ARG A 10 9.87 19.31 16.16
N GLU A 11 11.11 19.22 15.67
CA GLU A 11 11.50 19.73 14.35
C GLU A 11 10.63 19.17 13.20
N LEU A 12 10.08 17.97 13.38
CA LEU A 12 9.22 17.31 12.39
C LEU A 12 7.80 17.91 12.31
N PHE A 13 7.37 18.75 13.24
CA PHE A 13 6.02 19.35 13.22
C PHE A 13 5.96 20.81 13.63
N GLU A 14 7.07 21.39 14.08
CA GLU A 14 7.16 22.82 14.40
C GLU A 14 7.18 23.70 13.16
N ARG A 15 6.89 24.98 13.39
CA ARG A 15 6.84 26.00 12.36
C ARG A 15 7.81 27.13 12.66
N ASP A 16 8.34 27.75 11.61
CA ASP A 16 9.09 28.98 11.71
C ASP A 16 8.18 30.18 12.07
N THR A 17 8.79 31.34 12.29
CA THR A 17 8.08 32.60 12.58
C THR A 17 7.19 33.07 11.43
N GLY A 18 7.43 32.60 10.20
CA GLY A 18 6.59 32.82 9.02
C GLY A 18 5.43 31.83 8.91
N GLY A 19 5.26 30.93 9.89
CA GLY A 19 4.23 29.93 9.90
C GLY A 19 4.44 28.80 8.90
N LYS A 20 5.64 28.54 8.38
CA LYS A 20 5.93 27.37 7.54
C LYS A 20 6.48 26.24 8.40
N LEU A 21 6.18 24.98 8.05
CA LEU A 21 6.84 23.84 8.71
C LEU A 21 8.36 23.94 8.53
N LEU A 22 9.11 23.70 9.61
CA LEU A 22 10.57 23.73 9.59
C LEU A 22 11.14 22.76 8.54
N LEU A 23 10.58 21.56 8.49
CA LEU A 23 10.91 20.53 7.49
C LEU A 23 9.70 20.31 6.57
N PRO A 24 9.66 20.89 5.36
CA PRO A 24 8.49 20.75 4.47
C PRO A 24 8.37 19.37 3.82
N ARG A 25 9.50 18.70 3.55
CA ARG A 25 9.58 17.33 3.05
C ARG A 25 10.45 16.52 3.98
N VAL A 26 9.95 15.40 4.46
CA VAL A 26 10.67 14.60 5.44
C VAL A 26 10.37 13.11 5.26
N ALA A 27 11.39 12.29 5.49
CA ALA A 27 11.28 10.86 5.65
C ALA A 27 11.72 10.52 7.07
N VAL A 28 10.93 9.70 7.78
CA VAL A 28 11.22 9.32 9.16
C VAL A 28 11.53 7.83 9.19
N ALA A 29 12.80 7.49 9.41
CA ALA A 29 13.25 6.14 9.70
C ALA A 29 13.49 6.04 11.21
N ALA A 30 12.81 5.09 11.86
CA ALA A 30 12.97 4.84 13.30
C ALA A 30 12.46 3.44 13.64
N ASP A 31 12.90 2.89 14.77
CA ASP A 31 12.50 1.58 15.23
C ASP A 31 11.01 1.51 15.64
N ALA A 32 10.51 0.28 15.80
CA ALA A 32 9.19 0.06 16.38
C ALA A 32 9.11 0.69 17.78
N GLY A 33 7.98 1.31 18.11
CA GLY A 33 7.80 1.99 19.41
C GLY A 33 8.38 3.41 19.50
N ALA A 34 9.24 3.84 18.58
CA ALA A 34 9.86 5.19 18.59
C ALA A 34 8.89 6.37 18.37
N GLY A 35 7.60 6.10 18.19
CA GLY A 35 6.57 7.15 18.09
C GLY A 35 6.32 7.71 16.68
N LYS A 36 6.78 7.05 15.61
CA LYS A 36 6.57 7.49 14.21
C LYS A 36 5.14 7.95 13.90
N THR A 37 4.15 7.12 14.24
CA THR A 37 2.74 7.45 14.02
C THR A 37 2.30 8.66 14.83
N SER A 38 2.79 8.82 16.06
CA SER A 38 2.45 9.96 16.91
C SER A 38 3.02 11.26 16.34
N VAL A 39 4.27 11.24 15.85
CA VAL A 39 4.88 12.38 15.17
C VAL A 39 4.09 12.75 13.92
N LEU A 40 3.69 11.76 13.10
CA LEU A 40 2.90 11.99 11.90
C LEU A 40 1.55 12.65 12.23
N VAL A 41 0.84 12.15 13.24
CA VAL A 41 -0.42 12.73 13.70
C VAL A 41 -0.24 14.17 14.18
N GLN A 42 0.81 14.44 14.98
CA GLN A 42 1.09 15.78 15.46
C GLN A 42 1.45 16.72 14.31
N ARG A 43 2.21 16.24 13.33
CA ARG A 43 2.54 16.97 12.11
C ARG A 43 1.29 17.34 11.32
N VAL A 44 0.36 16.42 11.12
CA VAL A 44 -0.92 16.69 10.44
C VAL A 44 -1.73 17.74 11.21
N ARG A 45 -1.83 17.64 12.53
CA ARG A 45 -2.53 18.64 13.36
C ARG A 45 -1.91 20.02 13.28
N ASN A 46 -0.60 20.07 13.09
CA ASN A 46 0.11 21.31 12.93
C ASN A 46 0.07 21.83 11.49
N LEU A 47 -0.58 21.17 10.51
CA LEU A 47 -0.76 21.69 9.14
C LEU A 47 -1.88 22.75 9.08
N PRO A 48 -1.91 23.61 8.05
CA PRO A 48 -2.95 24.62 7.93
C PRO A 48 -4.31 23.97 7.66
N THR A 49 -5.35 24.41 8.38
CA THR A 49 -6.70 23.88 8.25
C THR A 49 -7.43 24.35 7.00
N ASP A 50 -6.90 25.35 6.27
CA ASP A 50 -7.42 25.77 4.96
C ASP A 50 -6.96 24.85 3.82
N LYS A 51 -6.14 23.83 4.11
CA LYS A 51 -5.67 22.84 3.14
C LYS A 51 -6.37 21.50 3.36
N ARG A 52 -6.60 20.80 2.24
CA ARG A 52 -6.97 19.38 2.24
C ARG A 52 -5.72 18.54 2.43
N ILE A 53 -5.78 17.58 3.34
CA ILE A 53 -4.66 16.73 3.70
C ILE A 53 -5.02 15.30 3.33
N LEU A 54 -4.14 14.65 2.58
CA LEU A 54 -4.25 13.24 2.24
C LEU A 54 -3.26 12.44 3.09
N CYS A 55 -3.79 11.50 3.87
CA CYS A 55 -3.01 10.52 4.61
C CYS A 55 -3.21 9.14 3.97
N VAL A 56 -2.14 8.49 3.52
CA VAL A 56 -2.21 7.14 2.94
C VAL A 56 -1.45 6.13 3.80
N SER A 57 -2.01 4.93 3.93
CA SER A 57 -1.37 3.80 4.61
C SER A 57 -1.45 2.51 3.79
N PHE A 58 -0.71 1.48 4.20
CA PHE A 58 -0.68 0.21 3.49
C PHE A 58 -1.79 -0.75 3.92
N THR A 59 -2.23 -0.67 5.18
CA THR A 59 -3.19 -1.62 5.76
C THR A 59 -4.45 -0.90 6.27
N GLU A 60 -5.59 -1.60 6.26
CA GLU A 60 -6.85 -1.08 6.83
C GLU A 60 -6.72 -0.83 8.34
N LYS A 61 -5.94 -1.66 9.06
CA LYS A 61 -5.67 -1.45 10.48
C LYS A 61 -4.95 -0.13 10.74
N SER A 62 -3.91 0.17 9.95
CA SER A 62 -3.16 1.43 10.07
C SER A 62 -4.00 2.63 9.65
N LYS A 63 -4.85 2.48 8.64
CA LYS A 63 -5.83 3.50 8.25
C LYS A 63 -6.79 3.80 9.41
N ALA A 64 -7.45 2.79 9.97
CA ALA A 64 -8.42 2.97 11.06
C ALA A 64 -7.79 3.63 12.31
N ASP A 65 -6.55 3.24 12.66
CA ASP A 65 -5.80 3.87 13.75
C ASP A 65 -5.52 5.36 13.48
N LEU A 66 -5.16 5.72 12.24
CA LEU A 66 -4.94 7.11 11.84
C LEU A 66 -6.25 7.92 11.81
N GLU A 67 -7.34 7.34 11.30
CA GLU A 67 -8.68 7.96 11.31
C GLU A 67 -9.12 8.28 12.74
N GLN A 68 -8.95 7.33 13.68
CA GLN A 68 -9.27 7.55 15.07
C GLN A 68 -8.44 8.69 15.68
N LYS A 69 -7.14 8.74 15.38
CA LYS A 69 -6.21 9.76 15.92
C LYS A 69 -6.40 11.14 15.30
N LEU A 70 -6.99 11.23 14.11
CA LEU A 70 -7.23 12.46 13.35
C LEU A 70 -8.71 12.82 13.24
N ALA A 71 -9.58 12.18 14.01
CA ALA A 71 -11.02 12.40 13.97
C ALA A 71 -11.43 13.86 14.25
N ASP A 72 -10.60 14.60 14.98
CA ASP A 72 -10.76 16.03 15.26
C ASP A 72 -10.28 16.95 14.13
N HIS A 73 -9.59 16.41 13.12
CA HIS A 73 -8.99 17.17 12.03
C HIS A 73 -9.76 16.99 10.72
N ILE A 74 -10.87 17.72 10.59
CA ILE A 74 -11.87 17.54 9.51
C ILE A 74 -11.35 17.63 8.06
N THR A 75 -10.20 18.25 7.83
CA THR A 75 -9.62 18.37 6.48
C THR A 75 -8.65 17.24 6.11
N ALA A 76 -8.39 16.31 7.03
CA ALA A 76 -7.57 15.14 6.80
C ALA A 76 -8.43 13.96 6.35
N GLU A 77 -8.26 13.54 5.09
CA GLU A 77 -8.83 12.30 4.58
C GLU A 77 -7.79 11.19 4.68
N VAL A 78 -8.16 10.06 5.28
CA VAL A 78 -7.26 8.91 5.47
C VAL A 78 -7.72 7.75 4.61
N TYR A 79 -6.78 7.17 3.85
CA TYR A 79 -7.04 6.05 2.95
C TYR A 79 -5.97 4.96 3.08
N THR A 80 -6.30 3.75 2.65
CA THR A 80 -5.25 2.85 2.15
C THR A 80 -4.83 3.27 0.75
N ILE A 81 -3.62 2.88 0.30
CA ILE A 81 -3.17 3.17 -1.07
C ILE A 81 -4.19 2.66 -2.10
N HIS A 82 -4.63 1.40 -1.94
CA HIS A 82 -5.65 0.81 -2.81
C HIS A 82 -6.98 1.56 -2.75
N GLY A 83 -7.45 1.94 -1.57
CA GLY A 83 -8.69 2.72 -1.42
C GLY A 83 -8.61 4.08 -2.11
N PHE A 84 -7.49 4.80 -1.96
CA PHE A 84 -7.29 6.09 -2.62
C PHE A 84 -7.22 5.96 -4.15
N CYS A 85 -6.44 5.01 -4.66
CA CYS A 85 -6.36 4.74 -6.09
C CYS A 85 -7.72 4.30 -6.65
N GLY A 86 -8.47 3.46 -5.93
CA GLY A 86 -9.81 3.04 -6.31
C GLY A 86 -10.78 4.21 -6.46
N ARG A 87 -10.72 5.19 -5.53
CA ARG A 87 -11.48 6.45 -5.64
C ARG A 87 -11.10 7.23 -6.90
N ILE A 88 -9.80 7.43 -7.16
CA ILE A 88 -9.31 8.16 -8.35
C ILE A 88 -9.85 7.50 -9.63
N VAL A 89 -9.71 6.18 -9.75
CA VAL A 89 -10.14 5.46 -10.96
C VAL A 89 -11.67 5.52 -11.10
N SER A 90 -12.42 5.46 -9.99
CA SER A 90 -13.89 5.62 -9.99
C SER A 90 -14.33 7.01 -10.45
N GLU A 91 -13.59 8.05 -10.08
CA GLU A 91 -13.94 9.43 -10.38
C GLU A 91 -13.45 9.88 -11.77
N PHE A 92 -12.27 9.44 -12.19
CA PHE A 92 -11.58 9.94 -13.39
C PHE A 92 -11.27 8.87 -14.43
N GLY A 93 -11.58 7.59 -14.19
CA GLY A 93 -11.20 6.47 -15.06
C GLY A 93 -11.73 6.59 -16.48
N ALA A 94 -12.91 7.18 -16.66
CA ALA A 94 -13.49 7.43 -17.99
C ALA A 94 -12.57 8.30 -18.88
N LEU A 95 -11.85 9.27 -18.28
CA LEU A 95 -10.88 10.11 -19.00
C LEU A 95 -9.66 9.30 -19.48
N ALA A 96 -9.35 8.20 -18.80
CA ALA A 96 -8.31 7.25 -19.17
C ALA A 96 -8.80 6.12 -20.10
N GLY A 97 -10.05 6.20 -20.58
CA GLY A 97 -10.65 5.16 -21.43
C GLY A 97 -11.11 3.90 -20.67
N LEU A 98 -11.20 3.96 -19.34
CA LEU A 98 -11.73 2.87 -18.54
C LEU A 98 -13.27 2.88 -18.56
N PRO A 99 -13.91 1.71 -18.48
CA PRO A 99 -15.37 1.64 -18.43
C PRO A 99 -15.90 2.34 -17.17
N PRO A 100 -17.05 3.04 -17.26
CA PRO A 100 -17.62 3.82 -16.15
C PRO A 100 -18.05 2.96 -14.96
N PHE A 101 -18.25 1.66 -15.17
CA PHE A 101 -18.56 0.67 -14.14
C PHE A 101 -17.49 -0.44 -14.17
N PHE A 102 -16.26 -0.11 -13.75
CA PHE A 102 -15.27 -1.15 -13.51
C PHE A 102 -15.52 -1.79 -12.14
N ARG A 103 -15.21 -3.09 -12.05
CA ARG A 103 -15.25 -3.84 -10.80
C ARG A 103 -13.83 -4.26 -10.47
N ILE A 104 -13.45 -4.14 -9.20
CA ILE A 104 -12.19 -4.70 -8.73
C ILE A 104 -12.33 -6.22 -8.71
N MET A 105 -11.42 -6.88 -9.42
CA MET A 105 -11.32 -8.33 -9.48
C MET A 105 -10.75 -8.85 -8.16
N ASP A 106 -11.35 -9.90 -7.61
CA ASP A 106 -10.77 -10.59 -6.46
C ASP A 106 -9.63 -11.54 -6.88
N ALA A 107 -8.98 -12.18 -5.91
CA ALA A 107 -7.84 -13.06 -6.19
C ALA A 107 -8.23 -14.29 -7.00
N ASP A 108 -9.40 -14.87 -6.72
CA ASP A 108 -9.87 -16.10 -7.38
C ASP A 108 -10.22 -15.81 -8.84
N GLU A 109 -10.94 -14.72 -9.09
CA GLU A 109 -11.27 -14.27 -10.43
C GLU A 109 -10.03 -13.89 -11.24
N ARG A 110 -9.03 -13.26 -10.60
CA ARG A 110 -7.74 -12.95 -11.23
C ARG A 110 -7.05 -14.21 -11.68
N ASP A 111 -7.01 -15.22 -10.83
CA ASP A 111 -6.33 -16.47 -11.11
C ASP A 111 -7.08 -17.25 -12.21
N GLU A 112 -8.42 -17.26 -12.20
CA GLU A 112 -9.23 -17.85 -13.25
C GLU A 112 -9.03 -17.15 -14.61
N VAL A 113 -9.09 -15.81 -14.64
CA VAL A 113 -8.91 -15.03 -15.87
C VAL A 113 -7.52 -15.24 -16.44
N PHE A 114 -6.49 -15.27 -15.58
CA PHE A 114 -5.13 -15.54 -15.99
C PHE A 114 -4.98 -16.99 -16.51
N TYR A 115 -5.54 -18.01 -15.82
CA TYR A 115 -5.56 -19.42 -16.30
C TYR A 115 -6.15 -19.54 -17.69
N ARG A 116 -7.36 -19.02 -17.87
CA ARG A 116 -8.06 -19.08 -19.15
C ARG A 116 -7.30 -18.36 -20.26
N SER A 117 -6.64 -17.25 -19.93
CA SER A 117 -5.85 -16.48 -20.91
C SER A 117 -4.55 -17.21 -21.27
N PHE A 118 -3.87 -17.75 -20.27
CA PHE A 118 -2.65 -18.55 -20.43
C PHE A 118 -2.92 -19.81 -21.25
N GLU A 119 -3.97 -20.56 -20.94
CA GLU A 119 -4.34 -21.77 -21.67
C GLU A 119 -4.57 -21.49 -23.17
N LYS A 120 -5.27 -20.39 -23.49
CA LYS A 120 -5.48 -19.97 -24.89
C LYS A 120 -4.17 -19.68 -25.62
N VAL A 121 -3.24 -18.99 -24.98
CA VAL A 121 -1.91 -18.68 -25.55
C VAL A 121 -1.09 -19.96 -25.71
N TYR A 122 -1.05 -20.79 -24.66
CA TYR A 122 -0.31 -22.04 -24.64
C TYR A 122 -0.78 -23.01 -25.73
N ARG A 123 -2.09 -23.21 -25.90
CA ARG A 123 -2.63 -24.07 -26.98
C ARG A 123 -2.29 -23.55 -28.38
N ARG A 124 -2.16 -22.23 -28.56
CA ARG A 124 -1.83 -21.61 -29.85
C ARG A 124 -0.35 -21.72 -30.20
N SER A 125 0.53 -21.73 -29.20
CA SER A 125 1.98 -21.84 -29.40
C SER A 125 2.61 -22.50 -28.18
N PRO A 126 2.56 -23.84 -28.09
CA PRO A 126 3.19 -24.54 -26.99
C PRO A 126 4.71 -24.38 -27.10
N PRO A 127 5.42 -24.05 -26.02
CA PRO A 127 6.87 -24.00 -26.00
C PRO A 127 7.47 -25.36 -26.33
N ALA A 128 8.50 -25.38 -27.18
CA ALA A 128 9.03 -26.60 -27.80
C ALA A 128 9.60 -27.65 -26.82
N ASN A 129 9.90 -27.28 -25.57
CA ASN A 129 10.67 -28.10 -24.61
C ASN A 129 9.99 -28.26 -23.23
N LEU A 130 8.67 -28.16 -23.13
CA LEU A 130 7.97 -28.45 -21.88
C LEU A 130 7.11 -29.70 -22.05
N ASP A 131 7.63 -30.84 -21.58
CA ASP A 131 6.92 -32.14 -21.46
C ASP A 131 5.73 -32.09 -20.47
N HIS A 132 5.42 -30.90 -19.98
CA HIS A 132 4.55 -30.69 -18.83
C HIS A 132 3.54 -29.63 -19.21
N GLY A 133 2.31 -30.08 -19.44
CA GLY A 133 1.19 -29.24 -19.84
C GLY A 133 0.86 -28.16 -18.81
N VAL A 134 -0.10 -27.30 -19.17
CA VAL A 134 -0.60 -26.16 -18.40
C VAL A 134 -0.76 -26.49 -16.91
N ASP A 135 -1.23 -27.68 -16.56
CA ASP A 135 -1.46 -28.12 -15.18
C ASP A 135 -0.18 -28.23 -14.33
N ARG A 136 0.97 -28.63 -14.89
CA ARG A 136 2.22 -28.69 -14.12
C ARG A 136 2.80 -27.30 -13.89
N PHE A 137 2.74 -26.42 -14.89
CA PHE A 137 3.12 -25.02 -14.71
C PHE A 137 2.29 -24.37 -13.60
N TRP A 138 0.99 -24.64 -13.58
CA TRP A 138 0.11 -24.19 -12.51
C TRP A 138 0.38 -24.81 -11.16
N GLY A 139 0.72 -26.11 -11.10
CA GLY A 139 1.21 -26.74 -9.89
C GLY A 139 2.42 -26.00 -9.32
N LEU A 140 3.40 -25.65 -10.17
CA LEU A 140 4.59 -24.90 -9.77
C LEU A 140 4.27 -23.47 -9.33
N CYS A 141 3.36 -22.76 -10.02
CA CYS A 141 2.94 -21.42 -9.62
C CYS A 141 2.19 -21.41 -8.29
N ARG A 142 1.27 -22.37 -8.06
CA ARG A 142 0.59 -22.50 -6.76
C ARG A 142 1.57 -22.85 -5.65
N MET A 143 2.46 -23.80 -5.89
CA MET A 143 3.51 -24.13 -4.93
C MET A 143 4.42 -22.92 -4.61
N ALA A 144 4.71 -22.07 -5.60
CA ALA A 144 5.49 -20.84 -5.40
C ALA A 144 4.69 -19.75 -4.67
N GLN A 145 3.38 -19.65 -4.89
CA GLN A 145 2.48 -18.74 -4.16
C GLN A 145 2.28 -19.21 -2.71
N ASP A 146 2.10 -20.50 -2.49
CA ASP A 146 1.99 -21.13 -1.16
C ASP A 146 3.32 -21.06 -0.39
N ALA A 147 4.46 -21.09 -1.10
CA ALA A 147 5.78 -20.84 -0.52
C ALA A 147 6.05 -19.34 -0.22
N GLY A 148 5.19 -18.46 -0.75
CA GLY A 148 5.25 -17.02 -0.62
C GLY A 148 4.64 -16.49 0.68
N ASP A 149 5.18 -16.92 1.82
CA ASP A 149 5.31 -16.09 3.04
C ASP A 149 6.46 -16.55 3.98
N GLY A 150 7.36 -17.45 3.54
CA GLY A 150 8.49 -17.83 4.41
C GLY A 150 9.38 -19.02 4.05
N ALA A 151 9.45 -19.49 2.79
CA ALA A 151 10.26 -20.67 2.49
C ALA A 151 11.11 -20.55 1.22
N LEU A 152 12.18 -19.77 1.32
CA LEU A 152 13.45 -20.07 0.64
C LEU A 152 14.57 -20.01 1.67
N VAL A 153 14.51 -20.89 2.66
CA VAL A 153 15.72 -21.32 3.37
C VAL A 153 16.34 -22.39 2.49
N HIS A 154 17.43 -22.03 1.82
CA HIS A 154 18.34 -23.00 1.22
C HIS A 154 18.96 -23.80 2.37
N ASP A 155 18.40 -24.97 2.67
CA ASP A 155 19.14 -26.03 3.35
C ASP A 155 19.84 -26.85 2.28
N GLY A 156 21.17 -26.77 2.29
CA GLY A 156 22.05 -27.49 1.39
C GLY A 156 23.41 -27.65 2.04
N ALA A 157 23.48 -28.49 3.07
CA ALA A 157 24.71 -29.10 3.55
C ALA A 157 24.86 -30.48 2.90
N ALA A 158 25.92 -30.63 2.11
CA ALA A 158 26.70 -31.83 1.72
C ALA A 158 27.51 -31.39 0.47
N ASP A 159 28.82 -31.25 0.48
CA ASP A 159 29.87 -32.04 1.16
C ASP A 159 30.91 -31.19 1.91
#